data_AF-A0A5B8U9C0-F1
#
_entry.id   AF-A0A5B8U9C0-F1
#
_cell.length_a   1.000
_cell.length_b   1.000
_cell.length_c   1.000
_cell.angle_alpha   90.00
_cell.angle_beta   90.00
_cell.angle_gamma   90.00
#
_symmetry.space_group_name_H-M   'P 1'
#
loop_
_entity.id
_entity.type
_entity.pdbx_description
1 polymer ?
#
loop_
_entity_poly.entity_id
_entity_poly.type
_entity_poly.pdbx_seq_one_letter_code
_entity_poly.pdbx_strand_id
1 'polypeptide(L)' 'MNSPRITLDEPLLTADQVGELLGIPGTTVLAFAREGRMPCRRFGRRVRFVRVEIEHWLSGTAA' A
#
# COMPACT_ATOMS: atom_id res chain seq x y z
N MET A 1 -2.29 23.09 8.70
CA MET A 1 -1.60 22.19 7.75
C MET A 1 -0.82 21.17 8.57
N ASN A 2 -1.40 19.99 8.81
CA ASN A 2 -0.76 18.95 9.62
C ASN A 2 -0.08 17.96 8.68
N SER A 3 1.23 18.09 8.49
CA SER A 3 2.00 17.09 7.73
C SER A 3 1.98 15.78 8.51
N PRO A 4 1.54 14.66 7.93
CA PRO A 4 1.58 13.38 8.62
C PRO A 4 3.05 13.04 8.92
N ARG A 5 3.41 13.05 10.22
CA ARG A 5 4.68 12.52 10.68
C ARG A 5 4.60 11.01 10.52
N ILE A 6 5.36 10.48 9.58
CA ILE A 6 5.38 9.05 9.31
C ILE A 6 6.39 8.44 10.27
N THR A 7 5.89 7.88 11.36
CA THR A 7 6.69 7.02 12.22
C THR A 7 6.82 5.64 11.56
N LEU A 8 8.01 5.05 11.65
CA LEU A 8 8.29 3.70 11.14
C LEU A 8 7.76 2.59 12.07
N ASP A 9 6.92 2.96 13.04
CA ASP A 9 6.37 2.07 14.06
C ASP A 9 5.38 1.06 13.44
N GLU A 10 4.77 1.39 12.30
CA GLU A 10 3.94 0.46 11.53
C GLU A 10 4.78 -0.38 10.55
N PRO A 11 4.73 -1.71 10.63
CA PRO A 11 5.48 -2.57 9.71
C PRO A 11 4.96 -2.41 8.28
N LEU A 12 5.85 -1.95 7.40
CA LEU A 12 5.61 -1.86 5.96
C LEU A 12 5.27 -3.24 5.37
N LEU A 13 4.07 -3.36 4.81
CA LEU A 13 3.54 -4.60 4.25
C LEU A 13 4.19 -4.91 2.89
N THR A 14 4.37 -6.20 2.62
CA THR A 14 4.73 -6.72 1.30
C THR A 14 3.48 -6.89 0.43
N ALA A 15 3.68 -7.09 -0.88
CA ALA A 15 2.57 -7.37 -1.80
C ALA A 15 1.78 -8.63 -1.41
N ASP A 16 2.47 -9.66 -0.90
CA ASP A 16 1.84 -10.90 -0.47
C ASP A 16 0.97 -10.67 0.78
N GLN A 17 1.49 -9.92 1.78
CA GLN A 17 0.72 -9.58 2.97
C GLN A 17 -0.50 -8.73 2.64
N VAL A 18 -0.39 -7.79 1.71
CA VAL A 18 -1.56 -7.02 1.26
C VAL A 18 -2.52 -7.90 0.46
N GLY A 19 -2.01 -8.83 -0.34
CA GLY A 19 -2.82 -9.81 -1.06
C GLY A 19 -3.65 -10.66 -0.11
N GLU A 20 -3.04 -11.17 0.97
CA GLU A 20 -3.73 -11.89 2.03
C GLU A 20 -4.84 -11.07 2.68
N LEU A 21 -4.58 -9.79 2.98
CA LEU A 21 -5.57 -8.88 3.57
C LEU A 21 -6.74 -8.58 2.64
N LEU A 22 -6.47 -8.45 1.33
CA LEU A 22 -7.47 -8.14 0.30
C LEU A 22 -8.14 -9.39 -0.28
N GLY A 23 -7.66 -10.59 0.05
CA GLY A 23 -8.12 -11.84 -0.55
C GLY A 23 -7.76 -12.00 -2.03
N ILE A 24 -6.69 -11.35 -2.50
CA ILE A 24 -6.21 -11.43 -3.90
C ILE A 24 -4.74 -11.87 -3.97
N PRO A 25 -4.27 -12.44 -5.09
CA PRO A 25 -2.86 -12.79 -5.24
C PRO A 25 -1.93 -11.57 -5.13
N GLY A 26 -0.77 -11.72 -4.48
CA GLY A 26 0.25 -10.68 -4.37
C GLY A 26 0.77 -10.18 -5.73
N THR A 27 0.69 -11.01 -6.77
CA THR A 27 0.98 -10.62 -8.16
C THR A 27 0.00 -9.58 -8.70
N THR A 28 -1.28 -9.69 -8.36
CA THR A 28 -2.32 -8.69 -8.70
C THR A 28 -2.06 -7.39 -7.95
N VAL A 29 -1.68 -7.46 -6.68
CA VAL A 29 -1.27 -6.29 -5.89
C VAL A 29 -0.08 -5.57 -6.55
N LEU A 30 0.93 -6.32 -6.99
CA LEU A 30 2.06 -5.77 -7.73
C LEU A 30 1.64 -5.15 -9.06
N ALA A 31 0.69 -5.75 -9.77
CA ALA A 31 0.16 -5.17 -11.01
C ALA A 31 -0.51 -3.82 -10.75
N PHE A 32 -1.39 -3.73 -9.74
CA PHE A 32 -2.03 -2.46 -9.36
C PHE A 32 -1.03 -1.39 -8.91
N ALA A 33 0.02 -1.78 -8.19
CA ALA A 33 1.10 -0.89 -7.81
C ALA A 33 1.95 -0.42 -9.01
N ARG A 34 2.08 -1.25 -10.05
CA ARG A 34 2.75 -0.88 -11.32
C ARG A 34 1.89 0.04 -12.16
N GLU A 35 0.59 -0.20 -12.20
CA GLU A 35 -0.41 0.63 -12.90
C GLU A 35 -0.69 1.96 -12.19
N GLY A 36 -0.22 2.14 -10.94
CA GLY A 36 -0.47 3.35 -10.16
C GLY A 36 -1.89 3.45 -9.61
N ARG A 37 -2.64 2.34 -9.60
CA ARG A 37 -4.02 2.27 -9.12
C ARG A 37 -4.14 2.14 -7.60
N MET A 38 -3.03 1.87 -6.92
CA MET A 38 -2.97 1.58 -5.49
C MET A 38 -1.77 2.31 -4.87
N PRO A 39 -1.94 2.93 -3.67
CA PRO A 39 -0.84 3.65 -3.04
C PRO A 39 0.26 2.67 -2.63
N CYS A 40 1.49 2.96 -3.07
CA CYS A 40 2.65 2.12 -2.78
C CYS A 40 3.91 2.98 -2.65
N ARG A 41 4.85 2.52 -1.83
CA ARG A 41 6.16 3.15 -1.66
C ARG A 41 7.24 2.29 -2.29
N ARG A 42 8.01 2.92 -3.17
CA ARG A 42 9.14 2.28 -3.85
C ARG A 42 10.41 2.52 -3.04
N PHE A 43 10.99 1.44 -2.56
CA PHE A 43 12.30 1.39 -1.92
C PHE A 43 13.26 0.67 -2.88
N GLY A 44 13.75 1.42 -3.88
CA GLY A 44 14.56 0.87 -4.98
C GLY A 44 13.78 -0.18 -5.78
N ARG A 45 14.28 -1.43 -5.78
CA ARG A 45 13.65 -2.56 -6.49
C ARG A 45 12.42 -3.14 -5.79
N ARG A 46 12.25 -2.84 -4.49
CA ARG A 46 11.16 -3.40 -3.68
C ARG A 46 10.05 -2.36 -3.51
N VAL A 47 8.82 -2.82 -3.57
CA VAL A 47 7.64 -2.03 -3.21
C VAL A 47 7.13 -2.48 -1.85
N ARG A 48 6.68 -1.50 -1.08
CA ARG A 48 6.08 -1.68 0.23
C ARG A 48 4.79 -0.88 0.32
N PHE A 49 3.91 -1.34 1.18
CA PHE A 49 2.58 -0.79 1.36
C PHE A 49 2.40 -0.37 2.81
N VAL A 50 1.81 0.79 3.00
CA VAL A 50 1.45 1.28 4.34
C VAL A 50 0.00 0.89 4.57
N ARG A 51 -0.28 0.18 5.66
CA ARG A 51 -1.62 -0.31 5.99
C ARG A 51 -2.67 0.81 5.92
N VAL A 52 -2.43 1.92 6.62
CA VAL A 52 -3.37 3.05 6.64
C VAL A 52 -3.62 3.66 5.26
N GLU A 53 -2.62 3.70 4.38
CA GLU A 53 -2.81 4.18 2.99
C GLU A 53 -3.70 3.23 2.18
N ILE A 54 -3.57 1.91 2.39
CA ILE A 54 -4.43 0.91 1.74
C ILE A 54 -5.86 1.00 2.27
N GLU A 55 -6.02 1.15 3.58
CA GLU A 55 -7.33 1.29 4.22
C GLU A 55 -8.05 2.56 3.75
N HIS A 56 -7.35 3.70 3.66
CA HIS A 56 -7.90 4.93 3.07
C HIS A 56 -8.25 4.80 1.58
N TRP A 57 -7.45 4.06 0.83
CA TRP A 57 -7.75 3.78 -0.58
C TRP A 57 -9.01 2.91 -0.73
N LEU A 58 -9.17 1.89 0.11
CA LEU A 58 -10.37 1.04 0.15
C LEU A 58 -11.62 1.80 0.61
N SER A 59 -11.48 2.76 1.52
CA SER A 59 -12.61 3.54 2.02
C SER A 59 -13.18 4.51 0.98
N GLY A 60 -12.62 4.57 -0.22
CA GLY A 60 -13.24 5.24 -1.36
C GLY A 60 -13.12 6.77 -1.35
N THR A 61 -12.28 7.35 -0.50
CA THR A 61 -11.89 8.75 -0.64
C THR A 61 -10.80 8.84 -1.71
N ALA A 62 -11.20 8.61 -2.97
CA ALA A 62 -10.49 9.17 -4.10
C ALA A 62 -10.54 10.70 -3.92
N ALA A 63 -9.46 11.28 -3.42
CA ALA A 63 -9.26 12.73 -3.43
C ALA A 63 -8.98 13.20 -4.87
#